data_AF-A0A2E2YFA0-F1
#
_entry.id   AF-A0A2E2YFA0-F1
#
_cell.length_a   1.000
_cell.length_b   1.000
_cell.length_c   1.000
_cell.angle_alpha   90.00
_cell.angle_beta   90.00
_cell.angle_gamma   90.00
#
_symmetry.space_group_name_H-M   'P 1'
#
loop_
_entity.id
_entity.type
_entity.pdbx_description
1 polymer ?
#
loop_
_entity_poly.entity_id
_entity_poly.type
_entity_poly.pdbx_seq_one_letter_code
_entity_poly.pdbx_strand_id
1 'polypeptide(L)'
;MRTIFTAGKPLIGICFGHQVIAHALGGYAAKFDGGWGIGTMQVKVVGAADWMPSNTSHLDLIHVHQDQVISLPPHAIRLAESDFCKNAAFAIGKQVFSIQGHLEFTPAYTNALINIREDRIGKYRAATARTSLKNPHDGRTVGGWILDFFAAHDGAS
;
A
#
# COMPACT_ATOMS: atom_id res chain seq x y z
N MET A 1 13.81 0.48 11.29
CA MET A 1 13.48 -0.56 10.28
C MET A 1 14.57 -1.63 10.19
N ARG A 2 15.81 -1.33 9.78
CA ARG A 2 16.88 -2.36 9.67
C ARG A 2 17.10 -3.17 10.95
N THR A 3 17.20 -2.52 12.12
CA THR A 3 17.36 -3.22 13.41
C THR A 3 16.21 -4.19 13.71
N ILE A 4 14.97 -3.78 13.44
CA ILE A 4 13.76 -4.60 13.67
C ILE A 4 13.75 -5.79 12.71
N PHE A 5 14.12 -5.55 11.44
CA PHE A 5 14.24 -6.59 10.42
C PHE A 5 15.34 -7.61 10.79
N THR A 6 16.53 -7.16 11.18
CA THR A 6 17.60 -8.06 11.64
C THR A 6 17.22 -8.84 12.90
N ALA A 7 16.35 -8.27 13.75
CA ALA A 7 15.84 -8.95 14.95
C ALA A 7 14.71 -9.96 14.67
N GLY A 8 14.38 -10.26 13.40
CA GLY A 8 13.36 -11.25 13.05
C GLY A 8 11.92 -10.83 13.36
N LYS A 9 11.68 -9.55 13.68
CA LYS A 9 10.35 -9.07 14.09
C LYS A 9 9.47 -8.75 12.86
N PRO A 10 8.15 -8.98 12.95
CA PRO A 10 7.21 -8.65 11.88
C PRO A 10 7.18 -7.14 11.62
N LEU A 11 7.12 -6.76 10.33
CA LEU A 11 7.08 -5.38 9.88
C LEU A 11 5.91 -5.15 8.91
N ILE A 12 5.10 -4.12 9.20
CA ILE A 12 4.06 -3.62 8.30
C ILE A 12 4.34 -2.17 7.94
N GLY A 13 4.27 -1.85 6.65
CA GLY A 13 4.39 -0.48 6.16
C GLY A 13 3.22 -0.09 5.27
N ILE A 14 2.53 0.99 5.63
CA ILE A 14 1.40 1.56 4.89
C ILE A 14 1.80 2.94 4.35
N CYS A 15 1.54 3.20 3.07
CA CYS A 15 1.81 4.45 2.37
C CYS A 15 3.25 4.98 2.56
N PHE A 16 3.50 5.97 3.41
CA PHE A 16 4.86 6.43 3.70
C PHE A 16 5.69 5.35 4.40
N GLY A 17 5.09 4.56 5.29
CA GLY A 17 5.75 3.42 5.91
C GLY A 17 6.20 2.37 4.90
N HIS A 18 5.43 2.19 3.82
CA HIS A 18 5.81 1.32 2.70
C HIS A 18 7.09 1.78 2.01
N GLN A 19 7.21 3.08 1.78
CA GLN A 19 8.39 3.69 1.17
C GLN A 19 9.62 3.62 2.09
N VAL A 20 9.43 3.88 3.39
CA VAL A 20 10.50 3.78 4.39
C VAL A 20 11.02 2.35 4.52
N ILE A 21 10.13 1.34 4.52
CA ILE A 21 10.55 -0.07 4.54
C ILE A 21 11.32 -0.39 3.27
N ALA A 22 10.84 0.01 2.09
CA ALA A 22 11.55 -0.23 0.85
C ALA A 22 12.97 0.35 0.89
N HIS A 23 13.14 1.63 1.21
CA HIS A 23 14.45 2.28 1.35
C HIS A 23 15.34 1.60 2.38
N ALA A 24 14.78 1.29 3.55
CA ALA A 24 15.55 0.66 4.62
C ALA A 24 16.06 -0.72 4.23
N LEU A 25 15.35 -1.46 3.38
CA LEU A 25 15.70 -2.83 3.00
C LEU A 25 16.37 -2.93 1.63
N GLY A 26 16.79 -1.80 1.03
CA GLY A 26 17.58 -1.78 -0.20
C GLY A 26 16.77 -1.60 -1.50
N GLY A 27 15.47 -1.35 -1.39
CA GLY A 27 14.65 -0.79 -2.46
C GLY A 27 14.77 0.74 -2.53
N TYR A 28 13.93 1.36 -3.36
CA TYR A 28 13.94 2.81 -3.54
C TYR A 28 12.54 3.35 -3.86
N ALA A 29 12.16 4.41 -3.16
CA ALA A 29 10.97 5.20 -3.46
C ALA A 29 11.33 6.60 -3.94
N ALA A 30 10.60 7.08 -4.94
CA ALA A 30 10.81 8.38 -5.56
C ALA A 30 9.46 9.05 -5.84
N LYS A 31 9.48 10.37 -5.98
CA LYS A 31 8.34 11.14 -6.44
C LYS A 31 7.93 10.71 -7.84
N PHE A 32 6.64 10.44 -8.05
CA PHE A 32 6.12 10.09 -9.36
C PHE A 32 5.76 11.34 -10.19
N ASP A 33 6.28 11.39 -11.42
CA ASP A 33 6.05 12.50 -12.35
C ASP A 33 4.64 12.48 -12.96
N GLY A 34 3.97 11.32 -12.94
CA GLY A 34 2.58 11.17 -13.39
C GLY A 34 1.54 11.78 -12.44
N GLY A 35 1.97 12.51 -11.40
CA GLY A 35 1.13 13.25 -10.46
C GLY A 35 0.66 12.42 -9.26
N TRP A 36 -0.39 12.92 -8.59
CA TRP A 36 -0.94 12.28 -7.39
C TRP A 36 -1.82 11.06 -7.73
N GLY A 37 -1.62 9.99 -6.97
CA GLY A 37 -2.56 8.88 -6.80
C GLY A 37 -3.46 9.23 -5.63
N ILE A 38 -4.71 9.58 -5.94
CA ILE A 38 -5.65 10.04 -4.94
C ILE A 38 -7.08 9.58 -5.21
N GLY A 39 -7.76 9.13 -4.16
CA GLY A 39 -9.11 8.57 -4.22
C GLY A 39 -9.11 7.04 -4.14
N THR A 40 -10.24 6.42 -4.44
CA THR A 40 -10.35 4.95 -4.49
C THR A 40 -9.81 4.47 -5.83
N MET A 41 -8.80 3.60 -5.79
CA MET A 41 -8.12 3.06 -6.96
C MET A 41 -8.01 1.56 -6.86
N GLN A 42 -8.21 0.88 -8.00
CA GLN A 42 -8.05 -0.56 -8.09
C GLN A 42 -6.57 -0.93 -8.24
N VAL A 43 -6.17 -1.99 -7.54
CA VAL A 43 -4.91 -2.69 -7.75
C VAL A 43 -5.20 -4.16 -8.03
N LYS A 44 -4.43 -4.75 -8.94
CA LYS A 44 -4.47 -6.18 -9.25
C LYS A 44 -3.55 -6.92 -8.30
N VAL A 45 -4.02 -8.02 -7.74
CA VAL A 45 -3.20 -8.96 -6.97
C VAL A 45 -2.45 -9.86 -7.97
N VAL A 46 -1.12 -9.86 -7.88
CA VAL A 46 -0.22 -10.54 -8.84
C VAL A 46 0.79 -11.48 -8.19
N GLY A 47 0.91 -11.44 -6.87
CA GLY A 47 1.72 -12.36 -6.10
C GLY A 47 0.92 -13.03 -5.02
N ALA A 48 1.59 -13.85 -4.23
CA ALA A 48 1.02 -14.51 -3.07
C ALA A 48 2.02 -14.52 -1.92
N ALA A 49 1.51 -14.67 -0.71
CA ALA A 49 2.27 -14.96 0.48
C ALA A 49 1.51 -16.03 1.28
N ASP A 50 2.23 -16.82 2.09
CA ASP A 50 1.63 -17.95 2.82
C ASP A 50 0.46 -17.55 3.73
N TRP A 51 0.48 -16.33 4.27
CA TRP A 51 -0.56 -15.76 5.13
C TRP A 51 -1.67 -15.05 4.34
N MET A 52 -1.53 -14.90 3.02
CA MET A 52 -2.47 -14.17 2.19
C MET A 52 -3.55 -15.10 1.63
N PRO A 53 -4.85 -14.80 1.82
CA PRO A 53 -5.94 -15.58 1.21
C PRO A 53 -5.81 -15.68 -0.32
N SER A 54 -6.03 -16.88 -0.86
CA SER A 54 -5.76 -17.19 -2.28
C SER A 54 -6.84 -16.73 -3.27
N ASN A 55 -7.97 -16.19 -2.81
CA ASN A 55 -9.14 -15.91 -3.64
C ASN A 55 -9.30 -14.43 -4.05
N THR A 56 -8.35 -13.56 -3.71
CA THR A 56 -8.44 -12.13 -4.04
C THR A 56 -7.66 -11.83 -5.33
N SER A 57 -8.37 -11.40 -6.38
CA SER A 57 -7.75 -11.03 -7.66
C SER A 57 -7.49 -9.54 -7.81
N HIS A 58 -8.28 -8.71 -7.14
CA HIS A 58 -8.19 -7.24 -7.17
C HIS A 58 -8.57 -6.68 -5.80
N LEU A 59 -8.11 -5.47 -5.51
CA LEU A 59 -8.49 -4.68 -4.35
C LEU A 59 -8.77 -3.26 -4.78
N ASP A 60 -9.85 -2.67 -4.30
CA ASP A 60 -10.10 -1.24 -4.37
C ASP A 60 -9.65 -0.59 -3.06
N LEU A 61 -8.62 0.27 -3.09
CA LEU A 61 -8.09 0.92 -1.89
C LEU A 61 -8.09 2.43 -2.04
N ILE A 62 -8.09 3.13 -0.91
CA ILE A 62 -7.90 4.58 -0.91
C ILE A 62 -6.41 4.88 -1.04
N HIS A 63 -6.03 5.65 -2.04
CA HIS A 63 -4.66 6.14 -2.24
C HIS A 63 -4.59 7.61 -1.90
N VAL A 64 -3.49 8.04 -1.26
CA VAL A 64 -3.11 9.45 -1.06
C VAL A 64 -1.59 9.55 -1.10
N HIS A 65 -1.00 9.48 -2.28
CA HIS A 65 0.45 9.56 -2.45
C HIS A 65 0.86 10.20 -3.78
N GLN A 66 2.08 10.71 -3.83
CA GLN A 66 2.75 11.03 -5.09
C GLN A 66 4.02 10.21 -5.23
N ASP A 67 4.72 9.96 -4.12
CA ASP A 67 5.87 9.08 -4.12
C ASP A 67 5.44 7.62 -4.26
N GLN A 68 6.28 6.83 -4.92
CA GLN A 68 6.06 5.41 -5.17
C GLN A 68 7.36 4.65 -4.99
N VAL A 69 7.26 3.42 -4.49
CA VAL A 69 8.38 2.47 -4.59
C VAL A 69 8.59 2.13 -6.06
N ILE A 70 9.74 2.48 -6.61
CA ILE A 70 10.11 2.20 -8.01
C ILE A 70 11.06 1.00 -8.13
N SER A 71 11.80 0.70 -7.05
CA SER A 71 12.64 -0.50 -6.94
C SER A 71 12.28 -1.25 -5.67
N LEU A 72 11.98 -2.54 -5.81
CA LEU A 72 11.70 -3.41 -4.66
C LEU A 72 13.00 -3.79 -3.94
N PRO A 73 12.94 -4.00 -2.61
CA PRO A 73 14.03 -4.61 -1.87
C PRO A 73 14.45 -5.97 -2.44
N PRO A 74 15.71 -6.40 -2.26
CA PRO A 74 16.12 -7.77 -2.54
C PRO A 74 15.19 -8.79 -1.87
N HIS A 75 14.89 -9.88 -2.57
CA HIS A 75 14.00 -10.96 -2.13
C HIS A 75 12.53 -10.58 -1.91
N ALA A 76 12.13 -9.34 -2.22
CA ALA A 76 10.74 -8.95 -2.15
C ALA A 76 9.91 -9.57 -3.29
N ILE A 77 8.74 -10.07 -2.94
CA ILE A 77 7.71 -10.53 -3.87
C ILE A 77 6.68 -9.42 -4.00
N ARG A 78 6.43 -8.96 -5.22
CA ARG A 78 5.33 -8.03 -5.50
C ARG A 78 4.00 -8.75 -5.30
N LEU A 79 3.15 -8.21 -4.44
CA LEU A 79 1.82 -8.77 -4.16
C LEU A 79 0.72 -8.08 -4.96
N ALA A 80 0.82 -6.76 -5.16
CA ALA A 80 -0.18 -6.01 -5.91
C ALA A 80 0.44 -4.91 -6.79
N GLU A 81 -0.23 -4.61 -7.90
CA GLU A 81 0.17 -3.58 -8.87
C GLU A 81 -1.01 -2.90 -9.56
N SER A 82 -0.76 -1.73 -10.11
CA SER A 82 -1.64 -1.08 -11.09
C SER A 82 -0.81 -0.34 -12.13
N ASP A 83 -1.46 0.11 -13.21
CA ASP A 83 -0.82 0.96 -14.21
C ASP A 83 -0.26 2.26 -13.61
N PHE A 84 -0.91 2.76 -12.55
CA PHE A 84 -0.45 3.96 -11.85
C PHE A 84 0.68 3.68 -10.85
N CYS A 85 0.65 2.54 -10.14
CA CYS A 85 1.63 2.19 -9.13
C CYS A 85 2.06 0.72 -9.26
N LYS A 86 3.23 0.50 -9.86
CA LYS A 86 3.71 -0.85 -10.17
C LYS A 86 4.01 -1.69 -8.93
N ASN A 87 4.46 -1.09 -7.83
CA ASN A 87 4.80 -1.79 -6.58
C ASN A 87 3.78 -1.47 -5.47
N ALA A 88 2.49 -1.60 -5.75
CA ALA A 88 1.43 -1.20 -4.83
C ALA A 88 1.39 -2.03 -3.53
N ALA A 89 1.88 -3.27 -3.56
CA ALA A 89 2.18 -4.05 -2.36
C ALA A 89 3.34 -5.02 -2.58
N PHE A 90 4.09 -5.34 -1.53
CA PHE A 90 5.10 -6.39 -1.54
C PHE A 90 5.24 -7.08 -0.18
N ALA A 91 5.82 -8.28 -0.20
CA ALA A 91 6.24 -9.00 1.00
C ALA A 91 7.69 -9.48 0.88
N ILE A 92 8.35 -9.71 2.03
CA ILE A 92 9.67 -10.36 2.10
C ILE A 92 9.55 -11.53 3.06
N GLY A 93 9.51 -12.74 2.49
CA GLY A 93 9.23 -13.97 3.24
C GLY A 93 7.97 -13.83 4.09
N LYS A 94 8.05 -14.31 5.33
CA LYS A 94 6.99 -14.09 6.32
C LYS A 94 7.13 -12.76 7.03
N GLN A 95 8.31 -12.14 7.06
CA GLN A 95 8.65 -11.06 7.99
C GLN A 95 8.10 -9.67 7.63
N VAL A 96 7.90 -9.37 6.35
CA VAL A 96 7.53 -8.03 5.89
C VAL A 96 6.28 -8.12 5.04
N PHE A 97 5.29 -7.30 5.37
CA PHE A 97 4.17 -6.98 4.49
C PHE A 97 4.11 -5.46 4.31
N SER A 98 3.93 -5.00 3.08
CA SER A 98 3.88 -3.58 2.81
C SER A 98 2.92 -3.24 1.70
N ILE A 99 2.19 -2.13 1.85
CA ILE A 99 1.14 -1.69 0.93
C ILE A 99 1.10 -0.16 0.79
N GLN A 100 0.90 0.33 -0.42
CA GLN A 100 0.89 1.76 -0.74
C GLN A 100 -0.47 2.41 -0.44
N GLY A 101 -1.55 1.66 -0.62
CA GLY A 101 -2.93 2.09 -0.34
C GLY A 101 -3.23 2.09 1.17
N HIS A 102 -4.14 2.97 1.57
CA HIS A 102 -4.64 3.12 2.94
C HIS A 102 -5.87 2.25 3.15
N LEU A 103 -5.73 1.25 4.02
CA LEU A 103 -6.87 0.46 4.51
C LEU A 103 -7.64 1.18 5.62
N GLU A 104 -6.97 2.12 6.30
CA GLU A 104 -7.41 2.81 7.50
C GLU A 104 -8.12 4.14 7.21
N PHE A 105 -8.08 4.60 5.95
CA PHE A 105 -8.72 5.85 5.55
C PHE A 105 -10.20 5.64 5.26
N THR A 106 -10.97 6.71 5.48
CA THR A 106 -12.38 6.79 5.09
C THR A 106 -12.56 7.78 3.94
N PRO A 107 -13.66 7.68 3.16
CA PRO A 107 -14.00 8.68 2.16
C PRO A 107 -14.06 10.11 2.70
N ALA A 108 -14.66 10.31 3.88
CA ALA A 108 -14.79 11.63 4.50
C ALA A 108 -13.43 12.23 4.86
N TYR A 109 -12.56 11.45 5.49
CA TYR A 109 -11.20 11.88 5.84
C TYR A 109 -10.38 12.21 4.58
N THR A 110 -10.48 11.35 3.57
CA THR A 110 -9.76 11.56 2.30
C THR A 110 -10.24 12.82 1.57
N ASN A 111 -11.54 13.09 1.57
CA ASN A 111 -12.09 14.33 1.00
C ASN A 111 -11.56 15.58 1.71
N ALA A 112 -11.41 15.54 3.04
CA ALA A 112 -10.77 16.63 3.78
C ALA A 112 -9.30 16.82 3.37
N LEU A 113 -8.55 15.73 3.16
CA LEU A 113 -7.16 15.80 2.67
C LEU A 113 -7.07 16.35 1.24
N ILE A 114 -8.02 16.05 0.37
CA ILE A 114 -8.11 16.61 -0.99
C ILE A 114 -8.26 18.14 -0.91
N ASN A 115 -9.15 18.65 -0.05
CA ASN A 115 -9.38 20.09 0.09
C ASN A 115 -8.10 20.84 0.50
N ILE A 116 -7.32 20.28 1.43
CA ILE A 116 -6.07 20.90 1.91
C ILE A 116 -4.98 20.92 0.82
N ARG A 117 -5.02 19.98 -0.12
CA ARG A 117 -3.93 19.75 -1.09
C ARG A 117 -4.34 20.02 -2.53
N GLU A 118 -5.50 20.63 -2.78
CA GLU A 118 -6.06 20.77 -4.12
C GLU A 118 -5.09 21.47 -5.08
N ASP A 119 -4.38 22.50 -4.62
CA ASP A 119 -3.38 23.21 -5.43
C ASP A 119 -2.24 22.30 -5.90
N ARG A 120 -1.85 21.31 -5.07
CA ARG A 120 -0.79 20.34 -5.39
C ARG A 120 -1.30 19.17 -6.23
N ILE A 121 -2.57 18.78 -6.05
CA ILE A 121 -3.22 17.68 -6.75
C ILE A 121 -3.68 18.10 -8.16
N GLY A 122 -4.12 19.35 -8.29
CA GLY A 122 -4.81 19.89 -9.45
C GLY A 122 -6.32 19.63 -9.41
N LYS A 123 -7.10 20.65 -9.78
CA LYS A 123 -8.58 20.65 -9.70
C LYS A 123 -9.25 19.45 -10.38
N TYR A 124 -8.77 19.08 -11.56
CA TYR A 124 -9.31 17.95 -12.32
C TYR A 124 -9.15 16.63 -11.55
N ARG A 125 -7.93 16.33 -11.08
CA ARG A 125 -7.66 15.11 -10.30
C ARG A 125 -8.40 15.11 -8.97
N ALA A 126 -8.48 16.26 -8.30
CA ALA A 126 -9.25 16.41 -7.08
C ALA A 126 -10.74 16.10 -7.29
N ALA A 127 -11.34 16.57 -8.39
CA ALA A 127 -12.72 16.24 -8.75
C ALA A 127 -12.91 14.74 -9.07
N THR A 128 -12.03 14.14 -9.86
CA THR A 128 -12.06 12.69 -10.17
C THR A 128 -11.93 11.85 -8.89
N ALA A 129 -11.01 12.22 -8.00
CA ALA A 129 -10.82 11.55 -6.72
C ALA A 129 -12.10 11.60 -5.87
N ARG A 130 -12.73 12.76 -5.74
CA ARG A 130 -14.01 12.90 -5.00
C ARG A 130 -15.12 12.01 -5.56
N THR A 131 -15.18 11.83 -6.88
CA THR A 131 -16.11 10.88 -7.51
C THR A 131 -15.76 9.43 -7.15
N SER A 132 -14.48 9.05 -7.20
CA SER A 132 -14.05 7.69 -6.86
C SER A 132 -14.32 7.30 -5.40
N LEU A 133 -14.29 8.27 -4.47
CA LEU A 133 -14.54 8.03 -3.05
C LEU A 133 -15.98 7.58 -2.73
N LYS A 134 -16.89 7.63 -3.71
CA LYS A 134 -18.24 7.05 -3.60
C LYS A 134 -18.25 5.53 -3.76
N ASN A 135 -17.21 4.97 -4.37
CA ASN A 135 -17.06 3.53 -4.51
C ASN A 135 -16.62 2.91 -3.17
N PRO A 136 -17.06 1.69 -2.86
CA PRO A 136 -16.54 0.96 -1.71
C PRO A 136 -15.04 0.71 -1.86
N HIS A 137 -14.37 0.45 -0.72
CA HIS A 137 -12.97 0.07 -0.68
C HIS A 137 -12.79 -1.16 0.22
N ASP A 138 -11.78 -1.96 -0.09
CA ASP A 138 -11.47 -3.26 0.53
C ASP A 138 -10.56 -3.13 1.75
N GLY A 139 -10.67 -2.01 2.49
CA GLY A 139 -9.86 -1.76 3.68
C GLY A 139 -10.02 -2.87 4.74
N ARG A 140 -11.22 -3.44 4.88
CA ARG A 140 -11.47 -4.57 5.80
C ARG A 140 -10.77 -5.84 5.35
N THR A 141 -10.75 -6.11 4.05
CA THR A 141 -10.08 -7.29 3.47
C THR A 141 -8.58 -7.23 3.76
N VAL A 142 -7.94 -6.10 3.48
CA VAL A 142 -6.52 -5.89 3.80
C VAL A 142 -6.27 -5.88 5.31
N GLY A 143 -7.23 -5.38 6.11
CA GLY A 143 -7.18 -5.50 7.57
C GLY A 143 -7.12 -6.97 8.02
N GLY A 144 -7.87 -7.86 7.38
CA GLY A 144 -7.78 -9.31 7.60
C GLY A 144 -6.40 -9.86 7.27
N TRP A 145 -5.82 -9.44 6.13
CA TRP A 145 -4.47 -9.86 5.73
C TRP A 145 -3.40 -9.47 6.76
N ILE A 146 -3.54 -8.29 7.38
CA ILE A 146 -2.65 -7.84 8.46
C ILE A 146 -2.76 -8.76 9.68
N LEU A 147 -3.97 -9.19 10.04
CA LEU A 147 -4.18 -10.12 11.15
C LEU A 147 -3.58 -11.49 10.85
N ASP A 148 -3.82 -12.03 9.65
CA ASP A 148 -3.28 -13.31 9.20
C ASP A 148 -1.75 -13.29 9.15
N PHE A 149 -1.17 -12.17 8.69
CA PHE A 149 0.26 -11.92 8.72
C PHE A 149 0.84 -12.01 10.13
N PHE A 150 0.24 -11.35 11.13
CA PHE A 150 0.72 -11.45 12.51
C PHE A 150 0.51 -12.83 13.11
N ALA A 151 -0.64 -13.47 12.88
CA ALA A 151 -0.92 -14.82 13.35
C ALA A 151 0.11 -15.85 12.82
N ALA A 152 0.56 -15.70 11.58
CA ALA A 152 1.60 -16.53 11.00
C ALA A 152 2.99 -16.34 11.64
N HIS A 153 3.22 -15.25 12.39
CA HIS A 153 4.45 -15.05 13.18
C HIS A 153 4.35 -15.60 14.60
N ASP A 154 3.19 -15.51 15.23
CA ASP A 154 2.98 -16.00 16.58
C ASP A 154 3.07 -17.54 16.63
N GLY A 155 2.74 -18.23 15.54
CA GLY A 155 2.92 -19.67 15.40
C GLY A 155 4.35 -20.13 15.06
N ALA A 156 5.31 -19.21 14.93
CA ALA A 156 6.70 -19.50 14.54
C ALA A 156 7.72 -19.40 15.70
N SER A 157 7.23 -19.26 16.94
CA SER A 157 8.03 -19.23 18.18
C SER A 157 8.10 -20.58 18.88
#